data_AF-A0A554R193-F1
#
_entry.id   AF-A0A554R193-F1
#
_cell.length_a   1.000
_cell.length_b   1.000
_cell.length_c   1.000
_cell.angle_alpha   90.00
_cell.angle_beta   90.00
_cell.angle_gamma   90.00
#
_symmetry.space_group_name_H-M   'P 1'
#
loop_
_entity.id
_entity.type
_entity.pdbx_description
1 polymer ?
#
loop_
_entity_poly.entity_id
_entity_poly.type
_entity_poly.pdbx_seq_one_letter_code
_entity_poly.pdbx_strand_id
1 'polypeptide(L)'
;MSILSAPSNKVVPLSDFLAGLTLSCPWNGDCAHQDVPKVQYIEAWNEPDAPGSTIQPAQVYQSYIPLYQAVNSINHSLSTDRGYTPLEVGGPALYYFNTPLLTTFLDAYVADSDPDKRLDFVSYHAYVNVLPDGSRQFYKSDPSLVKGYRDQLDSVLAERGLPENLPVYITETGIPARCVTTATAPTTHVKLPACHHLPTGSRNSTTPTR
;
A
#
# COMPACT_ATOMS: atom_id res chain seq x y z
N MET A 1 -10.39 -13.20 -48.06
CA MET A 1 -9.69 -13.38 -46.77
C MET A 1 -9.37 -11.99 -46.25
N SER A 2 -10.23 -11.42 -45.41
CA SER A 2 -9.99 -10.11 -44.77
C SER A 2 -9.23 -10.33 -43.48
N ILE A 3 -8.04 -9.75 -43.38
CA ILE A 3 -7.29 -9.68 -42.14
C ILE A 3 -7.75 -8.39 -41.43
N LEU A 4 -8.42 -8.56 -40.31
CA LEU A 4 -8.76 -7.48 -39.38
C LEU A 4 -7.46 -6.94 -38.77
N SER A 5 -7.13 -5.68 -39.07
CA SER A 5 -6.09 -4.92 -38.40
C SER A 5 -6.48 -4.67 -36.95
N ALA A 6 -5.59 -4.95 -36.00
CA ALA A 6 -5.73 -4.54 -34.61
C ALA A 6 -5.81 -3.00 -34.50
N PRO A 7 -6.57 -2.44 -33.54
CA PRO A 7 -6.58 -1.00 -33.30
C PRO A 7 -5.21 -0.56 -32.75
N SER A 8 -4.66 0.51 -33.33
CA SER A 8 -3.42 1.11 -32.88
C SER A 8 -3.57 1.57 -31.42
N ASN A 9 -2.62 1.19 -30.56
CA ASN A 9 -2.42 1.83 -29.26
C ASN A 9 -2.17 3.32 -29.48
N LYS A 10 -3.22 4.13 -29.38
CA LYS A 10 -3.07 5.58 -29.26
C LYS A 10 -2.58 5.86 -27.85
N VAL A 11 -1.28 6.09 -27.73
CA VAL A 11 -0.70 6.78 -26.58
C VAL A 11 -1.38 8.15 -26.54
N VAL A 12 -2.26 8.36 -25.56
CA VAL A 12 -2.82 9.68 -25.31
C VAL A 12 -1.67 10.53 -24.75
N PRO A 13 -1.30 11.65 -25.39
CA PRO A 13 -0.30 12.55 -24.85
C PRO A 13 -0.66 12.98 -23.43
N LEU A 14 0.31 13.03 -22.51
CA LEU A 14 0.07 13.45 -21.12
C LEU A 14 -0.59 14.85 -21.03
N SER A 15 -0.35 15.71 -22.03
CA SER A 15 -1.02 17.00 -22.19
C SER A 15 -2.53 16.89 -22.31
N ASP A 16 -3.04 15.83 -22.95
CA ASP A 16 -4.48 15.66 -23.21
C ASP A 16 -5.19 15.05 -21.99
N PHE A 17 -4.47 14.26 -21.17
CA PHE A 17 -4.96 13.81 -19.87
C PHE A 17 -5.09 14.97 -18.87
N LEU A 18 -4.10 15.89 -18.88
CA LEU A 18 -4.11 17.08 -18.04
C LEU A 18 -5.13 18.14 -18.52
N ALA A 19 -5.38 18.24 -19.84
CA ALA A 19 -6.40 19.13 -20.39
C ALA A 19 -7.83 18.72 -19.97
N GLY A 20 -8.08 17.42 -19.79
CA GLY A 20 -9.35 16.88 -19.27
C GLY A 20 -9.58 17.14 -17.78
N LEU A 21 -8.55 17.56 -17.04
CA LEU A 21 -8.60 17.96 -15.63
C LEU A 21 -8.65 19.48 -15.44
N THR A 22 -8.94 20.24 -16.50
CA THR A 22 -9.30 21.65 -16.36
C THR A 22 -10.67 21.74 -15.67
N LEU A 23 -10.65 21.69 -14.34
CA LEU A 23 -11.74 22.17 -13.50
C LEU A 23 -11.89 23.67 -13.77
N SER A 24 -12.67 24.01 -14.78
CA SER A 24 -13.11 25.38 -15.00
C SER A 24 -13.98 25.78 -13.81
N CYS A 25 -13.43 26.59 -12.91
CA CYS A 25 -14.18 27.26 -11.84
C CYS A 25 -15.17 28.24 -12.53
N PRO A 26 -16.49 27.99 -12.56
CA PRO A 26 -17.41 28.80 -13.35
C PRO A 26 -17.87 30.07 -12.63
N TRP A 27 -17.39 30.34 -11.41
CA TRP A 27 -17.95 31.40 -10.57
C TRP A 27 -16.88 32.23 -9.86
N ASN A 28 -17.08 33.54 -9.93
CA ASN A 28 -16.24 34.61 -9.40
C ASN A 28 -15.73 34.33 -7.96
N GLY A 29 -14.43 34.12 -7.83
CA GLY A 29 -13.66 34.57 -6.67
C GLY A 29 -13.42 33.59 -5.52
N ASP A 30 -14.16 32.49 -5.39
CA ASP A 30 -13.97 31.55 -4.28
C ASP A 30 -13.91 30.09 -4.77
N CYS A 31 -12.76 29.66 -5.31
CA CYS A 31 -12.44 28.23 -5.37
C CYS A 31 -12.02 27.79 -3.95
N ALA A 32 -12.99 27.73 -3.04
CA ALA A 32 -12.78 27.10 -1.75
C ALA A 32 -12.54 25.61 -1.99
N HIS A 33 -11.28 25.18 -2.03
CA HIS A 33 -10.86 23.77 -1.97
C HIS A 33 -11.22 23.10 -0.63
N GLN A 34 -12.31 23.53 0.02
CA GLN A 34 -12.55 23.24 1.44
C GLN A 34 -13.06 21.82 1.72
N ASP A 35 -13.53 21.07 0.72
CA ASP A 35 -14.17 19.77 0.96
C ASP A 35 -13.57 18.58 0.18
N VAL A 36 -12.39 18.73 -0.44
CA VAL A 36 -11.68 17.57 -1.00
C VAL A 36 -10.76 16.94 0.06
N PRO A 37 -10.70 15.60 0.18
CA PRO A 37 -9.80 14.95 1.12
C PRO A 37 -8.36 15.41 0.88
N LYS A 38 -7.68 15.81 1.96
CA LYS A 38 -6.26 16.12 1.92
C LYS A 38 -5.49 14.80 1.86
N VAL A 39 -5.04 14.45 0.65
CA VAL A 39 -4.14 13.31 0.44
C VAL A 39 -2.72 13.79 0.68
N GLN A 40 -1.98 13.08 1.52
CA GLN A 40 -0.55 13.34 1.77
C GLN A 40 0.32 12.16 1.31
N TYR A 41 -0.16 10.94 1.47
CA TYR A 41 0.61 9.73 1.19
C TYR A 41 0.00 8.95 0.03
N ILE A 42 0.85 8.51 -0.88
CA ILE A 42 0.54 7.58 -1.96
C ILE A 42 1.38 6.33 -1.73
N GLU A 43 0.74 5.24 -1.32
CA GLU A 43 1.39 3.94 -1.17
C GLU A 43 1.31 3.16 -2.47
N ALA A 44 2.45 2.63 -2.91
CA ALA A 44 2.54 1.78 -4.08
C ALA A 44 2.16 0.34 -3.73
N TRP A 45 1.22 -0.21 -4.50
CA TRP A 45 0.74 -1.58 -4.39
C TRP A 45 0.01 -1.88 -3.08
N ASN A 46 -0.47 -3.12 -2.99
CA ASN A 46 -0.93 -3.76 -1.77
C ASN A 46 -0.51 -5.23 -1.84
N GLU A 47 0.45 -5.61 -1.01
CA GLU A 47 0.95 -6.97 -0.83
C GLU A 47 1.40 -7.67 -2.13
N PRO A 48 2.41 -7.14 -2.85
CA PRO A 48 2.92 -7.76 -4.07
C PRO A 48 3.55 -9.15 -3.83
N ASP A 49 3.83 -9.52 -2.58
CA ASP A 49 4.27 -10.83 -2.11
C ASP A 49 3.19 -11.65 -1.38
N ALA A 50 1.92 -11.24 -1.45
CA ALA A 50 0.83 -12.03 -0.93
C ALA A 50 0.83 -13.44 -1.55
N PRO A 51 0.44 -14.48 -0.79
CA PRO A 51 0.24 -15.82 -1.33
C PRO A 51 -0.65 -15.82 -2.57
N GLY A 52 -0.13 -16.32 -3.69
CA GLY A 52 -0.84 -16.31 -4.98
C GLY A 52 -0.53 -15.12 -5.88
N SER A 53 0.26 -14.15 -5.42
CA SER A 53 0.82 -13.12 -6.29
C SER A 53 1.70 -13.75 -7.37
N THR A 54 1.59 -13.23 -8.59
CA THR A 54 2.42 -13.60 -9.74
C THR A 54 3.49 -12.56 -10.05
N ILE A 55 3.50 -11.44 -9.31
CA ILE A 55 4.44 -10.33 -9.49
C ILE A 55 5.83 -10.82 -9.07
N GLN A 56 6.77 -10.76 -10.00
CA GLN A 56 8.16 -11.10 -9.71
C GLN A 56 8.84 -9.97 -8.94
N PRO A 57 9.84 -10.26 -8.10
CA PRO A 57 10.55 -9.24 -7.33
C PRO A 57 11.05 -8.05 -8.16
N ALA A 58 11.62 -8.31 -9.33
CA ALA A 58 12.09 -7.28 -10.24
C ALA A 58 10.96 -6.39 -10.81
N GLN A 59 9.72 -6.90 -10.89
CA GLN A 59 8.57 -6.17 -11.43
C GLN A 59 7.97 -5.18 -10.42
N VAL A 60 8.19 -5.40 -9.11
CA VAL A 60 7.69 -4.52 -8.06
C VAL A 60 8.27 -3.12 -8.22
N TYR A 61 9.59 -3.01 -8.42
CA TYR A 61 10.20 -1.69 -8.66
C TYR A 61 9.83 -1.10 -10.02
N GLN A 62 9.80 -1.92 -11.08
CA GLN A 62 9.44 -1.43 -12.43
C GLN A 62 8.06 -0.80 -12.50
N SER A 63 7.13 -1.29 -11.69
CA SER A 63 5.78 -0.71 -11.58
C SER A 63 5.68 0.45 -10.58
N TYR A 64 6.66 0.60 -9.68
CA TYR A 64 6.80 1.76 -8.81
C TYR A 64 7.24 3.01 -9.58
N ILE A 65 8.03 2.85 -10.64
CA ILE A 65 8.54 3.95 -11.49
C ILE A 65 7.45 4.92 -11.95
N PRO A 66 6.41 4.48 -12.70
CA PRO A 66 5.38 5.40 -13.19
C PRO A 66 4.61 6.08 -12.05
N LEU A 67 4.53 5.46 -10.87
CA LEU A 67 3.83 6.04 -9.72
C LEU A 67 4.62 7.22 -9.13
N TYR A 68 5.91 7.05 -8.84
CA TYR A 68 6.70 8.17 -8.30
C TYR A 68 6.83 9.31 -9.32
N GLN A 69 6.90 8.98 -10.62
CA GLN A 69 6.94 10.00 -11.68
C GLN A 69 5.64 10.81 -11.76
N ALA A 70 4.49 10.14 -11.61
CA ALA A 70 3.20 10.83 -11.53
C ALA A 70 3.13 11.75 -10.30
N VAL A 71 3.59 11.27 -9.15
CA VAL A 71 3.66 12.07 -7.91
C VAL A 71 4.57 13.29 -8.09
N ASN A 72 5.76 13.12 -8.69
CA ASN A 72 6.66 14.22 -8.99
C ASN A 72 6.02 15.25 -9.94
N SER A 73 5.31 14.79 -10.97
CA SER A 73 4.62 15.66 -11.92
C SER A 73 3.53 16.50 -11.24
N ILE A 74 2.74 15.90 -10.34
CA ILE A 74 1.72 16.61 -9.56
C ILE A 74 2.38 17.60 -8.60
N ASN A 75 3.40 17.16 -7.86
CA ASN A 75 4.14 18.00 -6.92
C ASN A 75 4.75 19.22 -7.61
N HIS A 76 5.31 19.03 -8.81
CA HIS A 76 5.85 20.13 -9.60
C HIS A 76 4.75 21.12 -10.04
N SER A 77 3.66 20.59 -10.59
CA SER A 77 2.57 21.39 -11.15
C SER A 77 1.86 22.25 -10.10
N LEU A 78 1.75 21.74 -8.87
CA LEU A 78 1.05 22.42 -7.77
C LEU A 78 2.01 23.13 -6.80
N SER A 79 3.31 23.19 -7.09
CA SER A 79 4.34 23.71 -6.18
C SER A 79 4.13 25.18 -5.78
N THR A 80 3.46 25.96 -6.63
CA THR A 80 3.16 27.38 -6.39
C THR A 80 1.78 27.61 -5.76
N ASP A 81 0.97 26.56 -5.63
CA ASP A 81 -0.40 26.69 -5.16
C ASP A 81 -0.42 26.94 -3.65
N ARG A 82 -1.15 27.98 -3.25
CA ARG A 82 -1.17 28.40 -1.84
C ARG A 82 -1.82 27.32 -0.98
N GLY A 83 -1.06 26.83 0.00
CA GLY A 83 -1.53 25.81 0.94
C GLY A 83 -1.40 24.38 0.40
N TYR A 84 -0.77 24.21 -0.77
CA TYR A 84 -0.39 22.90 -1.25
C TYR A 84 0.70 22.29 -0.35
N THR A 85 0.52 21.02 0.00
CA THR A 85 1.53 20.20 0.66
C THR A 85 1.94 19.12 -0.33
N PRO A 86 3.24 18.97 -0.65
CA PRO A 86 3.69 17.93 -1.56
C PRO A 86 3.24 16.54 -1.10
N LEU A 87 2.80 15.73 -2.06
CA LEU A 87 2.53 14.32 -1.86
C LEU A 87 3.84 13.58 -1.59
N GLU A 88 3.79 12.64 -0.65
CA GLU A 88 4.81 11.67 -0.34
C GLU A 88 4.45 10.33 -0.99
N VAL A 89 5.42 9.64 -1.58
CA VAL A 89 5.25 8.35 -2.23
C VAL A 89 6.18 7.32 -1.62
N GLY A 90 5.65 6.12 -1.40
CA GLY A 90 6.40 5.03 -0.80
C GLY A 90 5.79 3.67 -1.05
N GLY A 91 6.38 2.64 -0.48
CA GLY A 91 6.00 1.26 -0.74
C GLY A 91 7.02 0.27 -0.19
N PRO A 92 7.01 -1.01 -0.59
CA PRO A 92 6.10 -1.62 -1.57
C PRO A 92 4.89 -2.32 -0.94
N ALA A 93 4.47 -1.93 0.27
CA ALA A 93 3.29 -2.46 0.95
C ALA A 93 3.31 -4.00 1.12
N LEU A 94 4.41 -4.55 1.62
CA LEU A 94 4.62 -6.00 1.70
C LEU A 94 3.61 -6.71 2.63
N TYR A 95 3.20 -7.94 2.29
CA TYR A 95 2.33 -8.83 3.08
C TYR A 95 2.86 -9.10 4.51
N TYR A 96 4.17 -9.12 4.65
CA TYR A 96 4.91 -9.24 5.90
C TYR A 96 6.25 -8.52 5.76
N PHE A 97 7.09 -8.52 6.81
CA PHE A 97 8.45 -8.00 6.70
C PHE A 97 9.36 -8.93 5.87
N ASN A 98 9.10 -8.99 4.57
CA ASN A 98 9.75 -9.86 3.60
C ASN A 98 11.08 -9.23 3.16
N THR A 99 12.13 -9.47 3.95
CA THR A 99 13.47 -8.92 3.68
C THR A 99 13.97 -9.24 2.26
N PRO A 100 13.87 -10.46 1.72
CA PRO A 100 14.33 -10.76 0.35
C PRO A 100 13.66 -9.91 -0.74
N LEU A 101 12.35 -9.67 -0.65
CA LEU A 101 11.67 -8.82 -1.63
C LEU A 101 12.02 -7.35 -1.41
N LEU A 102 12.07 -6.91 -0.15
CA LEU A 102 12.46 -5.54 0.20
C LEU A 102 13.87 -5.21 -0.33
N THR A 103 14.85 -6.09 -0.12
CA THR A 103 16.21 -5.89 -0.63
C THR A 103 16.22 -5.79 -2.15
N THR A 104 15.46 -6.65 -2.84
CA THR A 104 15.36 -6.60 -4.30
C THR A 104 14.75 -5.29 -4.80
N PHE A 105 13.72 -4.78 -4.12
CA PHE A 105 13.11 -3.49 -4.43
C PHE A 105 14.12 -2.34 -4.24
N LEU A 106 14.83 -2.32 -3.11
CA LEU A 106 15.79 -1.27 -2.80
C LEU A 106 17.03 -1.32 -3.70
N ASP A 107 17.50 -2.52 -4.09
CA ASP A 107 18.59 -2.68 -5.05
C ASP A 107 18.22 -2.08 -6.40
N ALA A 108 16.99 -2.32 -6.86
CA ALA A 108 16.48 -1.72 -8.09
C ALA A 108 16.32 -0.19 -7.97
N TYR A 109 15.84 0.31 -6.82
CA TYR A 109 15.79 1.76 -6.54
C TYR A 109 17.17 2.40 -6.57
N VAL A 110 18.18 1.79 -5.97
CA VAL A 110 19.57 2.31 -5.99
C VAL A 110 20.13 2.32 -7.40
N ALA A 111 19.88 1.25 -8.18
CA ALA A 111 20.37 1.11 -9.55
C ALA A 111 19.69 2.05 -10.56
N ASP A 112 18.52 2.59 -10.23
CA ASP A 112 17.82 3.58 -11.06
C ASP A 112 18.63 4.88 -11.17
N SER A 113 18.92 5.31 -12.39
CA SER A 113 19.71 6.51 -12.66
C SER A 113 18.86 7.77 -12.83
N ASP A 114 17.53 7.67 -12.76
CA ASP A 114 16.63 8.82 -12.80
C ASP A 114 16.96 9.78 -11.63
N PRO A 115 17.43 11.02 -11.90
CA PRO A 115 17.78 11.97 -10.84
C PRO A 115 16.56 12.41 -10.03
N ASP A 116 15.35 12.23 -10.56
CA ASP A 116 14.10 12.57 -9.91
C ASP A 116 13.46 11.35 -9.20
N LYS A 117 14.14 10.18 -9.18
CA LYS A 117 13.62 9.00 -8.47
C LYS A 117 13.32 9.34 -7.00
N ARG A 118 12.17 8.85 -6.53
CA ARG A 118 11.65 9.27 -5.22
C ARG A 118 11.16 8.11 -4.40
N LEU A 119 11.56 8.08 -3.13
CA LEU A 119 11.09 7.16 -2.11
C LEU A 119 11.03 7.93 -0.79
N ASP A 120 9.85 8.35 -0.38
CA ASP A 120 9.63 9.13 0.84
C ASP A 120 9.40 8.24 2.07
N PHE A 121 8.95 7.00 1.89
CA PHE A 121 8.77 6.04 2.97
C PHE A 121 8.82 4.57 2.51
N VAL A 122 9.12 3.66 3.44
CA VAL A 122 8.97 2.21 3.27
C VAL A 122 7.70 1.74 3.98
N SER A 123 6.98 0.79 3.39
CA SER A 123 5.80 0.20 4.02
C SER A 123 5.72 -1.32 3.92
N TYR A 124 5.12 -1.93 4.95
CA TYR A 124 4.84 -3.35 5.05
C TYR A 124 3.72 -3.63 6.04
N HIS A 125 3.19 -4.84 6.04
CA HIS A 125 2.15 -5.30 6.94
C HIS A 125 2.75 -6.19 8.04
N ALA A 126 2.14 -6.16 9.22
CA ALA A 126 2.61 -6.90 10.38
C ALA A 126 1.46 -7.64 11.05
N TYR A 127 0.92 -8.66 10.36
CA TYR A 127 0.06 -9.67 10.98
C TYR A 127 0.80 -10.98 11.27
N VAL A 128 1.80 -11.29 10.45
CA VAL A 128 2.42 -12.62 10.36
C VAL A 128 3.89 -12.50 9.98
N ASN A 129 4.70 -13.45 10.44
CA ASN A 129 6.01 -13.77 9.88
C ASN A 129 5.88 -15.06 9.07
N VAL A 130 6.45 -15.11 7.86
CA VAL A 130 6.54 -16.33 7.06
C VAL A 130 7.91 -16.95 7.29
N LEU A 131 7.93 -18.14 7.89
CA LEU A 131 9.16 -18.85 8.22
C LEU A 131 9.75 -19.54 6.98
N PRO A 132 11.04 -19.94 7.00
CA PRO A 132 11.70 -20.58 5.85
C PRO A 132 11.02 -21.86 5.35
N ASP A 133 10.26 -22.55 6.20
CA ASP A 133 9.47 -23.74 5.84
C ASP A 133 8.08 -23.40 5.25
N GLY A 134 7.78 -22.10 5.07
CA GLY A 134 6.50 -21.59 4.58
C GLY A 134 5.40 -21.51 5.64
N SER A 135 5.67 -21.93 6.88
CA SER A 135 4.72 -21.81 7.98
C SER A 135 4.55 -20.35 8.42
N ARG A 136 3.41 -20.07 9.06
CA ARG A 136 2.98 -18.72 9.44
C ARG A 136 2.99 -18.55 10.95
N GLN A 137 3.79 -17.60 11.44
CA GLN A 137 3.78 -17.19 12.84
C GLN A 137 3.02 -15.87 12.99
N PHE A 138 1.80 -15.91 13.53
CA PHE A 138 1.00 -14.71 13.74
C PHE A 138 1.46 -13.92 14.98
N TYR A 139 1.52 -12.59 14.87
CA TYR A 139 1.91 -11.72 15.98
C TYR A 139 0.82 -11.50 17.02
N LYS A 140 -0.43 -11.92 16.75
CA LYS A 140 -1.59 -11.72 17.63
C LYS A 140 -1.34 -12.14 19.08
N SER A 141 -0.59 -13.23 19.31
CA SER A 141 -0.27 -13.73 20.65
C SER A 141 0.97 -13.08 21.26
N ASP A 142 1.85 -12.52 20.43
CA ASP A 142 3.10 -11.89 20.86
C ASP A 142 3.54 -10.80 19.86
N PRO A 143 3.06 -9.56 20.03
CA PRO A 143 3.49 -8.44 19.19
C PRO A 143 4.96 -8.07 19.38
N SER A 144 5.65 -8.55 20.42
CA SER A 144 7.06 -8.22 20.65
C SER A 144 7.99 -8.83 19.60
N LEU A 145 7.50 -9.80 18.83
CA LEU A 145 8.21 -10.45 17.72
C LEU A 145 8.67 -9.46 16.63
N VAL A 146 8.04 -8.29 16.49
CA VAL A 146 8.44 -7.28 15.50
C VAL A 146 9.43 -6.24 16.04
N LYS A 147 9.84 -6.32 17.32
CA LYS A 147 10.68 -5.31 17.97
C LYS A 147 11.99 -5.01 17.23
N GLY A 148 12.56 -6.00 16.55
CA GLY A 148 13.83 -5.86 15.81
C GLY A 148 13.70 -5.42 14.36
N TYR A 149 12.49 -5.21 13.83
CA TYR A 149 12.31 -4.92 12.40
C TYR A 149 12.85 -3.57 11.99
N ARG A 150 12.86 -2.57 12.89
CA ARG A 150 13.48 -1.29 12.57
C ARG A 150 14.98 -1.42 12.39
N ASP A 151 15.67 -2.05 13.34
CA ASP A 151 17.12 -2.27 13.26
C ASP A 151 17.52 -3.07 12.00
N GLN A 152 16.69 -4.04 11.61
CA GLN A 152 16.90 -4.80 10.36
C GLN A 152 16.72 -3.92 9.12
N LEU A 153 15.69 -3.06 9.08
CA LEU A 153 15.49 -2.12 7.99
C LEU A 153 16.66 -1.13 7.90
N ASP A 154 17.12 -0.58 9.03
CA ASP A 154 18.23 0.36 9.07
C ASP A 154 19.51 -0.27 8.51
N SER A 155 19.83 -1.51 8.88
CA SER A 155 20.95 -2.26 8.28
C SER A 155 20.81 -2.39 6.77
N VAL A 156 19.62 -2.75 6.28
CA VAL A 156 19.34 -2.92 4.84
C VAL A 156 19.48 -1.60 4.07
N LEU A 157 19.05 -0.48 4.67
CA LEU A 157 19.18 0.86 4.09
C LEU A 157 20.65 1.32 4.09
N ALA A 158 21.36 1.13 5.20
CA ALA A 158 22.77 1.51 5.34
C ALA A 158 23.68 0.78 4.34
N GLU A 159 23.47 -0.52 4.14
CA GLU A 159 24.18 -1.34 3.14
C GLU A 159 24.07 -0.77 1.70
N ARG A 160 23.02 0.00 1.44
CA ARG A 160 22.68 0.59 0.14
C ARG A 160 22.99 2.08 0.05
N GLY A 161 23.54 2.67 1.11
CA GLY A 161 23.76 4.11 1.19
C GLY A 161 22.47 4.93 1.20
N LEU A 162 21.35 4.32 1.62
CA LEU A 162 20.06 4.99 1.77
C LEU A 162 19.95 5.58 3.18
N PRO A 163 19.15 6.65 3.36
CA PRO A 163 18.97 7.29 4.65
C PRO A 163 18.33 6.35 5.68
N GLU A 164 19.05 6.05 6.77
CA GLU A 164 18.55 5.29 7.92
C GLU A 164 17.46 6.02 8.72
N ASN A 165 17.10 7.25 8.36
CA ASN A 165 15.94 7.95 8.92
C ASN A 165 14.74 7.96 7.96
N LEU A 166 14.79 7.18 6.86
CA LEU A 166 13.65 7.01 5.97
C LEU A 166 12.43 6.52 6.77
N PRO A 167 11.30 7.26 6.73
CA PRO A 167 10.07 6.87 7.40
C PRO A 167 9.65 5.45 7.05
N VAL A 168 9.10 4.75 8.04
CA VAL A 168 8.57 3.40 7.87
C VAL A 168 7.16 3.33 8.43
N TYR A 169 6.25 2.74 7.66
CA TYR A 169 4.86 2.57 8.07
C TYR A 169 4.50 1.08 8.08
N ILE A 170 3.93 0.64 9.19
CA ILE A 170 3.20 -0.63 9.23
C ILE A 170 1.76 -0.30 8.82
N THR A 171 1.46 -0.38 7.53
CA THR A 171 0.19 0.09 6.94
C THR A 171 -0.98 -0.84 7.22
N GLU A 172 -0.70 -2.12 7.53
CA GLU A 172 -1.67 -3.01 8.14
C GLU A 172 -1.09 -3.80 9.32
N THR A 173 -1.78 -3.79 10.45
CA THR A 173 -1.50 -4.65 11.60
C THR A 173 -2.75 -4.78 12.47
N GLY A 174 -2.76 -5.79 13.33
CA GLY A 174 -3.81 -5.94 14.32
C GLY A 174 -4.09 -7.38 14.68
N ILE A 175 -5.15 -7.54 15.45
CA ILE A 175 -5.63 -8.84 15.92
C ILE A 175 -6.86 -9.17 15.10
N PRO A 176 -6.78 -10.05 14.07
CA PRO A 176 -7.95 -10.39 13.29
C PRO A 176 -9.04 -10.95 14.23
N ALA A 177 -10.21 -10.31 14.20
CA ALA A 177 -11.36 -10.62 15.04
C ALA A 177 -12.11 -11.89 14.58
N ARG A 178 -11.48 -12.76 13.79
CA ARG A 178 -12.04 -14.09 13.53
C ARG A 178 -12.04 -14.85 14.85
N CYS A 179 -13.21 -14.83 15.47
CA CYS A 179 -13.61 -15.81 16.46
C CYS A 179 -13.54 -17.15 15.75
N VAL A 180 -12.50 -17.92 16.04
CA VAL A 180 -12.57 -19.35 15.78
C VAL A 180 -13.59 -19.86 16.79
N THR A 181 -14.83 -20.06 16.36
CA THR A 181 -15.73 -20.94 17.09
C THR A 181 -15.02 -22.29 17.06
N THR A 182 -14.39 -22.66 18.17
CA THR A 182 -13.75 -23.96 18.34
C THR A 182 -14.82 -25.02 18.19
N ALA A 183 -15.02 -25.53 16.98
CA ALA A 183 -15.52 -26.86 16.79
C ALA A 183 -14.38 -27.80 17.22
N THR A 184 -14.41 -28.17 18.50
CA THR A 184 -13.73 -29.33 19.09
C THR A 184 -12.19 -29.36 18.98
N ALA A 185 -11.51 -28.95 20.05
CA ALA A 185 -10.20 -29.49 20.41
C ALA A 185 -10.19 -29.85 21.91
N PRO A 186 -9.62 -31.01 22.29
CA PRO A 186 -9.63 -31.49 23.66
C PRO A 186 -8.65 -30.69 24.53
N THR A 187 -9.10 -30.48 25.76
CA THR A 187 -8.45 -29.87 26.92
C THR A 187 -6.92 -29.87 26.90
N THR A 188 -6.30 -28.68 26.83
CA THR A 188 -5.50 -28.07 27.91
C THR A 188 -4.93 -26.72 27.46
N HIS A 189 -4.92 -25.76 28.39
CA HIS A 189 -4.27 -24.44 28.38
C HIS A 189 -5.05 -23.22 27.85
N VAL A 190 -5.25 -22.30 28.82
CA VAL A 190 -5.67 -20.89 28.74
C VAL A 190 -7.08 -20.64 28.18
N LYS A 191 -8.04 -20.52 29.09
CA LYS A 191 -9.40 -20.04 28.82
C LYS A 191 -9.35 -18.53 28.53
N LEU A 192 -9.23 -18.16 27.26
CA LEU A 192 -9.49 -16.79 26.82
C LEU A 192 -10.95 -16.42 27.12
N PRO A 193 -11.27 -15.17 27.51
CA PRO A 193 -12.65 -14.76 27.76
C PRO A 193 -13.48 -14.93 26.49
N ALA A 194 -14.65 -15.58 26.64
CA ALA A 194 -15.59 -15.80 25.56
C ALA A 194 -16.09 -14.46 25.01
N CYS A 195 -16.06 -14.31 23.70
CA CYS A 195 -16.51 -13.10 23.01
C CYS A 195 -17.99 -12.82 23.33
N HIS A 196 -18.28 -11.63 23.85
CA HIS A 196 -19.64 -11.12 23.96
C HIS A 196 -20.29 -11.10 22.57
N HIS A 197 -21.35 -11.88 22.39
CA HIS A 197 -22.16 -11.86 21.17
C HIS A 197 -22.79 -10.47 21.01
N LEU A 198 -22.44 -9.78 19.92
CA LEU A 198 -23.27 -8.68 19.43
C LEU A 198 -24.56 -9.29 18.85
N PRO A 199 -25.75 -8.81 19.24
CA PRO A 199 -27.01 -9.36 18.77
C PRO A 199 -27.14 -9.12 17.26
N THR A 200 -27.24 -10.20 16.49
CA THR A 200 -27.58 -10.14 15.06
C THR A 200 -29.04 -9.70 14.94
N GLY A 201 -29.26 -8.45 14.58
CA GLY A 201 -30.58 -7.94 14.21
C GLY A 201 -31.08 -8.67 12.96
N SER A 202 -32.09 -9.52 13.13
CA SER A 202 -32.87 -10.09 12.04
C SER A 202 -33.56 -8.98 11.26
N ARG A 203 -33.22 -8.79 9.99
CA ARG A 203 -34.04 -8.00 9.06
C ARG A 203 -35.14 -8.90 8.53
N ASN A 204 -36.33 -8.81 9.11
CA ASN A 204 -37.55 -9.31 8.48
C ASN A 204 -37.85 -8.44 7.25
N SER A 205 -37.73 -9.02 6.05
CA SER A 205 -38.24 -8.42 4.82
C SER A 205 -39.74 -8.69 4.71
N THR A 206 -40.57 -7.72 5.07
CA THR A 206 -41.98 -7.68 4.65
C THR A 206 -42.09 -6.94 3.33
N THR A 207 -42.40 -7.68 2.27
CA THR A 207 -42.82 -7.16 0.97
C THR A 207 -44.16 -6.42 1.11
N PRO A 208 -44.33 -5.19 0.60
CA PRO A 208 -45.63 -4.55 0.54
C PRO A 208 -46.37 -5.01 -0.73
N THR A 209 -47.53 -5.61 -0.56
CA THR A 209 -48.52 -5.79 -1.63
C THR A 209 -49.18 -4.43 -1.95
N ARG A 210 -49.27 -4.13 -3.26
CA ARG A 210 -50.15 -3.09 -3.80
C ARG A 210 -51.56 -3.64 -3.99
#